data_AF-A0A846TTC5-F1
#
_entry.id   AF-A0A846TTC5-F1
#
_cell.length_a   1.000
_cell.length_b   1.000
_cell.length_c   1.000
_cell.angle_alpha   90.00
_cell.angle_beta   90.00
_cell.angle_gamma   90.00
#
_symmetry.space_group_name_H-M   'P 1'
#
loop_
_entity.id
_entity.type
_entity.pdbx_description
1 polymer ?
#
loop_
_entity_poly.entity_id
_entity_poly.type
_entity_poly.pdbx_seq_one_letter_code
_entity_poly.pdbx_strand_id
1 'polypeptide(L)'
;MNSHSARHVASAGRWLTAGTLVLLPLTLSGCQDSAEHNASTEEIAAPPNRETPEPVVAQGVELPAWGYSAGCDQPRPNADDDGLVRPDPIAGDDDVPVYVPGVEEVLCKINGVTSASVMGTYTDSEAGRTGSADIGVVMSAESSEENIRSVRQAAVTASEQQGLAAQGISLGEITIYLSDGSHVTGPSQGLVSDQSITLTGAGIQALDQLREAGVGERWAVEVGDHLRLTTYLEADPSQDATVQQVQSALESSQSVQTPAMTPTRVDQVVVQHNNLTLTYTEDQQRSLSGVLVEDLQELSQADGVQTVSAKIVTDPREAEVLQVEIEPRTPGSEPNADQIRQDLERVAGLRGLRVEETVVGLPPKRAA
;
A
#
# COMPACT_ATOMS: atom_id res chain seq x y z
N MET A 1 -19.36 -67.05 6.55
CA MET A 1 -20.62 -66.81 5.82
C MET A 1 -20.32 -65.78 4.73
N ASN A 2 -20.38 -66.26 3.47
CA ASN A 2 -20.34 -65.60 2.15
C ASN A 2 -19.21 -64.55 1.94
N SER A 3 -18.08 -64.75 1.24
CA SER A 3 -17.69 -65.46 0.01
C SER A 3 -18.36 -64.98 -1.29
N HIS A 4 -17.53 -64.41 -2.20
CA HIS A 4 -17.50 -64.43 -3.68
C HIS A 4 -16.77 -63.13 -4.10
N SER A 5 -15.57 -63.06 -4.69
CA SER A 5 -14.84 -63.85 -5.71
C SER A 5 -15.58 -64.01 -7.04
N ALA A 6 -15.17 -63.20 -8.04
CA ALA A 6 -14.90 -63.67 -9.40
C ALA A 6 -14.06 -62.63 -10.19
N ARG A 7 -12.87 -63.08 -10.61
CA ARG A 7 -12.08 -62.55 -11.74
C ARG A 7 -12.66 -63.07 -13.07
N HIS A 8 -12.21 -62.47 -14.17
CA HIS A 8 -11.88 -63.02 -15.52
C HIS A 8 -12.50 -62.21 -16.67
N VAL A 9 -11.98 -62.09 -17.89
CA VAL A 9 -10.66 -62.19 -18.57
C VAL A 9 -10.93 -61.75 -20.04
N ALA A 10 -9.97 -61.06 -20.67
CA ALA A 10 -9.57 -60.99 -22.09
C ALA A 10 -10.55 -61.24 -23.27
N SER A 11 -10.40 -60.44 -24.34
CA SER A 11 -9.92 -60.82 -25.71
C SER A 11 -10.40 -59.77 -26.74
N ALA A 12 -9.50 -59.07 -27.43
CA ALA A 12 -8.86 -59.40 -28.72
C ALA A 12 -9.76 -59.21 -29.96
N GLY A 13 -9.34 -58.34 -30.90
CA GLY A 13 -9.91 -58.22 -32.24
C GLY A 13 -9.27 -57.11 -33.08
N ARG A 14 -8.31 -57.48 -33.93
CA ARG A 14 -7.61 -56.66 -34.95
C ARG A 14 -8.32 -56.76 -36.32
N TRP A 15 -7.75 -56.05 -37.33
CA TRP A 15 -7.79 -56.23 -38.81
C TRP A 15 -8.64 -55.19 -39.56
N LEU A 16 -8.02 -54.17 -40.21
CA LEU A 16 -7.55 -54.03 -41.64
C LEU A 16 -8.70 -53.61 -42.58
N THR A 17 -8.61 -52.67 -43.55
CA THR A 17 -7.57 -52.32 -44.55
C THR A 17 -8.00 -51.06 -45.36
N ALA A 18 -7.02 -50.35 -45.95
CA ALA A 18 -6.95 -49.62 -47.26
C ALA A 18 -8.22 -48.91 -47.84
N GLY A 19 -8.21 -47.71 -48.41
CA GLY A 19 -7.16 -46.87 -49.00
C GLY A 19 -7.63 -46.40 -50.40
N THR A 20 -7.55 -45.11 -50.73
CA THR A 20 -7.31 -44.66 -52.12
C THR A 20 -6.86 -43.21 -52.18
N LEU A 21 -5.88 -42.99 -53.04
CA LEU A 21 -5.11 -41.78 -53.32
C LEU A 21 -5.50 -41.35 -54.73
N VAL A 22 -5.86 -40.08 -54.95
CA VAL A 22 -5.97 -39.50 -56.30
C VAL A 22 -5.39 -38.08 -56.28
N LEU A 23 -4.44 -37.87 -57.19
CA LEU A 23 -3.66 -36.66 -57.45
C LEU A 23 -4.39 -35.67 -58.38
N LEU A 24 -4.00 -34.40 -58.22
CA LEU A 24 -4.34 -33.14 -58.91
C LEU A 24 -4.48 -33.19 -60.45
N PRO A 25 -5.11 -32.15 -61.03
CA PRO A 25 -4.25 -31.22 -61.79
C PRO A 25 -4.51 -29.72 -61.53
N LEU A 26 -3.41 -28.98 -61.57
CA LEU A 26 -3.30 -27.52 -61.64
C LEU A 26 -3.73 -27.00 -63.02
N THR A 27 -4.51 -25.91 -63.06
CA THR A 27 -4.59 -25.01 -64.21
C THR A 27 -4.37 -23.57 -63.74
N LEU A 28 -3.24 -23.00 -64.15
CA LEU A 28 -2.94 -21.57 -64.14
C LEU A 28 -3.62 -20.90 -65.35
N SER A 29 -4.38 -19.83 -65.14
CA SER A 29 -4.63 -18.76 -66.13
C SER A 29 -5.41 -17.58 -65.51
N GLY A 30 -4.82 -16.39 -65.52
CA GLY A 30 -5.51 -15.14 -65.90
C GLY A 30 -6.25 -14.33 -64.82
N CYS A 31 -5.68 -13.17 -64.48
CA CYS A 31 -6.30 -12.07 -63.75
C CYS A 31 -7.53 -11.50 -64.49
N GLN A 32 -8.66 -11.29 -63.79
CA GLN A 32 -9.28 -9.96 -63.65
C GLN A 32 -10.51 -9.95 -62.71
N ASP A 33 -10.45 -8.95 -61.84
CA ASP A 33 -11.51 -8.09 -61.30
C ASP A 33 -12.67 -8.66 -60.45
N SER A 34 -12.57 -8.28 -59.18
CA SER A 34 -13.63 -7.67 -58.37
C SER A 34 -14.76 -8.57 -57.87
N ALA A 35 -14.53 -9.11 -56.67
CA ALA A 35 -15.58 -9.23 -55.67
C ALA A 35 -14.98 -8.96 -54.30
N GLU A 36 -15.43 -7.85 -53.71
CA GLU A 36 -15.16 -7.33 -52.39
C GLU A 36 -15.13 -8.43 -51.33
N HIS A 37 -13.96 -8.70 -50.74
CA HIS A 37 -13.88 -9.19 -49.37
C HIS A 37 -12.99 -8.19 -48.63
N ASN A 38 -13.66 -7.28 -47.93
CA ASN A 38 -13.07 -6.56 -46.81
C ASN A 38 -12.52 -7.61 -45.86
N ALA A 39 -11.21 -7.85 -45.94
CA ALA A 39 -10.47 -8.40 -44.82
C ALA A 39 -10.51 -7.31 -43.74
N SER A 40 -11.56 -7.33 -42.92
CA SER A 40 -11.48 -6.69 -41.62
C SER A 40 -10.32 -7.39 -40.92
N THR A 41 -9.23 -6.66 -40.73
CA THR A 41 -8.30 -6.91 -39.62
C THR A 41 -9.15 -7.35 -38.43
N GLU A 42 -8.97 -8.58 -37.97
CA GLU A 42 -9.43 -8.99 -36.66
C GLU A 42 -8.91 -7.91 -35.71
N GLU A 43 -9.84 -7.06 -35.28
CA GLU A 43 -9.65 -6.11 -34.21
C GLU A 43 -9.15 -6.95 -33.05
N ILE A 44 -7.85 -6.83 -32.76
CA ILE A 44 -7.29 -7.34 -31.51
C ILE A 44 -8.19 -6.73 -30.45
N ALA A 45 -9.00 -7.56 -29.80
CA ALA A 45 -9.89 -7.11 -28.76
C ALA A 45 -9.04 -6.26 -27.82
N ALA A 46 -9.37 -4.98 -27.72
CA ALA A 46 -8.78 -4.14 -26.70
C ALA A 46 -8.95 -4.90 -25.37
N PRO A 47 -7.92 -4.95 -24.50
CA PRO A 47 -8.09 -5.55 -23.18
C PRO A 47 -9.38 -4.98 -22.58
N PRO A 48 -10.22 -5.81 -21.94
CA PRO A 48 -11.52 -5.36 -21.46
C PRO A 48 -11.31 -4.07 -20.69
N ASN A 49 -12.04 -3.02 -21.08
CA ASN A 49 -12.08 -1.75 -20.36
C ASN A 49 -12.60 -2.07 -18.95
N ARG A 50 -11.68 -2.41 -18.04
CA ARG A 50 -11.95 -2.52 -16.61
C ARG A 50 -11.99 -1.08 -16.12
N GLU A 51 -13.11 -0.41 -16.34
CA GLU A 51 -13.46 0.74 -15.53
C GLU A 51 -13.61 0.20 -14.10
N THR A 52 -12.53 0.29 -13.35
CA THR A 52 -12.41 -0.18 -11.97
C THR A 52 -13.48 0.54 -11.15
N PRO A 53 -14.46 -0.14 -10.54
CA PRO A 53 -15.11 0.45 -9.40
C PRO A 53 -14.04 0.51 -8.31
N GLU A 54 -13.40 1.67 -8.19
CA GLU A 54 -12.48 1.93 -7.08
C GLU A 54 -13.23 1.63 -5.77
N PRO A 55 -12.59 1.01 -4.77
CA PRO A 55 -13.14 0.96 -3.43
C PRO A 55 -13.64 2.35 -3.06
N VAL A 56 -14.91 2.44 -2.62
CA VAL A 56 -15.52 3.72 -2.27
C VAL A 56 -14.77 4.25 -1.06
N VAL A 57 -13.87 5.21 -1.30
CA VAL A 57 -13.10 5.91 -0.29
C VAL A 57 -13.60 7.35 -0.17
N ALA A 58 -13.38 7.96 0.99
CA ALA A 58 -13.64 9.38 1.17
C ALA A 58 -12.81 10.20 0.16
N GLN A 59 -13.35 11.35 -0.25
CA GLN A 59 -12.69 12.23 -1.21
C GLN A 59 -11.31 12.64 -0.68
N GLY A 60 -10.26 12.49 -1.50
CA GLY A 60 -8.88 12.84 -1.12
C GLY A 60 -8.10 11.74 -0.40
N VAL A 61 -8.71 10.57 -0.16
CA VAL A 61 -8.02 9.40 0.39
C VAL A 61 -7.33 8.62 -0.73
N GLU A 62 -6.01 8.53 -0.66
CA GLU A 62 -5.22 7.63 -1.49
C GLU A 62 -4.94 6.33 -0.73
N LEU A 63 -5.45 5.22 -1.26
CA LEU A 63 -5.06 3.89 -0.81
C LEU A 63 -3.72 3.49 -1.42
N PRO A 64 -3.00 2.55 -0.81
CA PRO A 64 -1.88 1.93 -1.49
C PRO A 64 -2.35 1.25 -2.79
N ALA A 65 -1.46 1.19 -3.80
CA ALA A 65 -1.78 0.66 -5.12
C ALA A 65 -2.43 -0.74 -5.09
N TRP A 66 -2.02 -1.61 -4.15
CA TRP A 66 -2.59 -2.94 -3.98
C TRP A 66 -4.08 -2.90 -3.57
N GLY A 67 -4.50 -1.88 -2.82
CA GLY A 67 -5.87 -1.70 -2.33
C GLY A 67 -6.87 -1.53 -3.47
N TYR A 68 -6.44 -0.91 -4.57
CA TYR A 68 -7.23 -0.72 -5.79
C TYR A 68 -7.21 -1.95 -6.72
N SER A 69 -6.13 -2.72 -6.74
CA SER A 69 -5.97 -3.86 -7.65
C SER A 69 -6.58 -5.18 -7.14
N ALA A 70 -7.05 -5.21 -5.88
CA ALA A 70 -7.38 -6.43 -5.14
C ALA A 70 -8.80 -6.45 -4.55
N GLY A 71 -9.75 -5.81 -5.24
CA GLY A 71 -11.16 -5.75 -4.80
C GLY A 71 -11.79 -7.14 -4.65
N CYS A 72 -12.56 -7.34 -3.57
CA CYS A 72 -13.16 -8.63 -3.24
C CYS A 72 -14.26 -9.09 -4.23
N ASP A 73 -14.88 -8.14 -4.92
CA ASP A 73 -15.90 -8.41 -5.95
C ASP A 73 -15.30 -8.68 -7.34
N GLN A 74 -13.97 -8.59 -7.48
CA GLN A 74 -13.28 -8.80 -8.75
C GLN A 74 -12.69 -10.21 -8.82
N PRO A 75 -12.81 -10.90 -9.98
CA PRO A 75 -12.09 -12.15 -10.17
C PRO A 75 -10.59 -11.87 -10.09
N ARG A 76 -9.90 -12.64 -9.25
CA ARG A 76 -8.43 -12.56 -9.19
C ARG A 76 -7.87 -12.96 -10.55
N PRO A 77 -6.88 -12.23 -11.09
CA PRO A 77 -6.19 -12.69 -12.29
C PRO A 77 -5.59 -14.07 -12.00
N ASN A 78 -5.93 -15.07 -12.80
CA ASN A 78 -5.22 -16.34 -12.73
C ASN A 78 -3.77 -16.08 -13.17
N ALA A 79 -2.80 -16.67 -12.47
CA ALA A 79 -1.39 -16.55 -12.85
C ALA A 79 -1.12 -17.03 -14.28
N ASP A 80 -2.02 -17.85 -14.84
CA ASP A 80 -1.96 -18.41 -16.19
C ASP A 80 -2.75 -17.58 -17.25
N ASP A 81 -3.51 -16.56 -16.86
CA ASP A 81 -4.50 -15.86 -17.72
C ASP A 81 -3.91 -14.72 -18.57
N ASP A 82 -2.64 -14.32 -18.36
CA ASP A 82 -1.94 -13.41 -19.29
C ASP A 82 -1.40 -14.15 -20.53
N GLY A 83 -1.56 -15.48 -20.57
CA GLY A 83 -1.04 -16.34 -21.63
C GLY A 83 0.49 -16.44 -21.65
N LEU A 84 1.17 -15.90 -20.64
CA LEU A 84 2.62 -15.93 -20.51
C LEU A 84 2.99 -17.07 -19.56
N VAL A 85 3.62 -18.11 -20.11
CA VAL A 85 4.26 -19.14 -19.28
C VAL A 85 5.43 -18.48 -18.57
N ARG A 86 5.25 -18.19 -17.28
CA ARG A 86 6.36 -17.75 -16.43
C ARG A 86 7.25 -18.97 -16.19
N PRO A 87 8.55 -18.90 -16.47
CA PRO A 87 9.44 -20.00 -16.14
C PRO A 87 9.37 -20.25 -14.63
N ASP A 88 9.38 -21.52 -14.24
CA ASP A 88 9.53 -21.88 -12.83
C ASP A 88 10.79 -21.18 -12.30
N PRO A 89 10.72 -20.56 -11.10
CA PRO A 89 11.88 -19.90 -10.50
C PRO A 89 13.04 -20.90 -10.40
N ILE A 90 14.23 -20.43 -10.76
CA ILE A 90 15.45 -21.22 -10.77
C ILE A 90 16.14 -21.02 -9.41
N ALA A 91 16.78 -22.06 -8.88
CA ALA A 91 17.59 -21.94 -7.68
C ALA A 91 18.65 -20.84 -7.86
N GLY A 92 18.63 -19.83 -6.98
CA GLY A 92 19.43 -18.61 -7.07
C GLY A 92 18.66 -17.36 -7.52
N ASP A 93 17.36 -17.47 -7.81
CA ASP A 93 16.51 -16.30 -8.05
C ASP A 93 16.23 -15.57 -6.72
N ASP A 94 16.57 -14.28 -6.71
CA ASP A 94 16.24 -13.34 -5.66
C ASP A 94 14.95 -12.57 -6.00
N ASP A 95 14.23 -12.10 -4.97
CA ASP A 95 13.03 -11.26 -5.09
C ASP A 95 11.88 -11.88 -5.92
N VAL A 96 11.72 -13.21 -5.85
CA VAL A 96 10.60 -13.90 -6.52
C VAL A 96 9.28 -13.51 -5.84
N PRO A 97 8.27 -13.02 -6.57
CA PRO A 97 7.02 -12.57 -5.97
C PRO A 97 6.21 -13.73 -5.37
N VAL A 98 5.64 -13.50 -4.18
CA VAL A 98 4.66 -14.38 -3.53
C VAL A 98 3.29 -13.77 -3.63
N TYR A 99 2.33 -14.57 -4.11
CA TYR A 99 0.90 -14.28 -4.00
C TYR A 99 0.24 -15.41 -3.22
N VAL A 100 -0.71 -15.07 -2.36
CA VAL A 100 -1.43 -16.06 -1.53
C VAL A 100 -2.94 -15.92 -1.72
N PRO A 101 -3.50 -16.30 -2.88
CA PRO A 101 -4.92 -16.10 -3.20
C PRO A 101 -5.86 -16.74 -2.17
N GLY A 102 -5.46 -17.85 -1.55
CA GLY A 102 -6.25 -18.52 -0.52
C GLY A 102 -6.44 -17.68 0.75
N VAL A 103 -5.47 -16.83 1.12
CA VAL A 103 -5.63 -15.89 2.25
C VAL A 103 -6.57 -14.75 1.84
N GLU A 104 -6.38 -14.20 0.65
CA GLU A 104 -7.22 -13.13 0.11
C GLU A 104 -8.70 -13.55 0.04
N GLU A 105 -8.98 -14.77 -0.43
CA GLU A 105 -10.34 -15.31 -0.53
C GLU A 105 -11.01 -15.47 0.84
N VAL A 106 -10.26 -15.87 1.87
CA VAL A 106 -10.79 -15.96 3.24
C VAL A 106 -11.12 -14.58 3.78
N LEU A 107 -10.23 -13.60 3.60
CA LEU A 107 -10.43 -12.23 4.07
C LEU A 107 -11.60 -11.55 3.37
N CYS A 108 -11.76 -11.76 2.07
CA CYS A 108 -12.87 -11.22 1.29
C CYS A 108 -14.25 -11.80 1.65
N LYS A 109 -14.31 -12.90 2.42
CA LYS A 109 -15.58 -13.44 2.94
C LYS A 109 -16.01 -12.79 4.25
N ILE A 110 -15.18 -11.94 4.85
CA ILE A 110 -15.49 -11.24 6.10
C ILE A 110 -16.34 -10.00 5.79
N ASN A 111 -17.42 -9.82 6.54
CA ASN A 111 -18.33 -8.69 6.34
C ASN A 111 -17.61 -7.35 6.55
N GLY A 112 -17.79 -6.43 5.61
CA GLY A 112 -17.19 -5.09 5.63
C GLY A 112 -15.80 -4.99 5.02
N VAL A 113 -15.20 -6.10 4.57
CA VAL A 113 -13.96 -6.09 3.77
C VAL A 113 -14.31 -5.85 2.31
N THR A 114 -13.71 -4.82 1.70
CA THR A 114 -13.92 -4.45 0.28
C THR A 114 -12.75 -4.83 -0.60
N SER A 115 -11.55 -4.93 -0.03
CA SER A 115 -10.32 -5.32 -0.72
C SER A 115 -9.39 -6.03 0.25
N ALA A 116 -8.69 -7.04 -0.24
CA ALA A 116 -7.67 -7.75 0.52
C ALA A 116 -6.54 -8.18 -0.41
N SER A 117 -5.29 -7.93 -0.04
CA SER A 117 -4.13 -8.34 -0.83
C SER A 117 -3.06 -8.95 0.06
N VAL A 118 -2.43 -10.00 -0.45
CA VAL A 118 -1.20 -10.55 0.13
C VAL A 118 -0.09 -10.43 -0.89
N MET A 119 0.96 -9.70 -0.53
CA MET A 119 2.11 -9.48 -1.41
C MET A 119 3.39 -9.70 -0.63
N GLY A 120 4.34 -10.38 -1.24
CA GLY A 120 5.63 -10.65 -0.64
C GLY A 120 6.66 -11.01 -1.68
N THR A 121 7.87 -11.26 -1.21
CA THR A 121 8.96 -11.80 -2.03
C THR A 121 9.69 -12.90 -1.29
N TYR A 122 10.37 -13.77 -2.03
CA TYR A 122 11.28 -14.77 -1.48
C TYR A 122 12.51 -14.95 -2.34
N THR A 123 13.57 -15.42 -1.71
CA THR A 123 14.74 -15.99 -2.37
C THR A 123 14.63 -17.51 -2.34
N ASP A 124 14.86 -18.13 -3.50
CA ASP A 124 14.98 -19.60 -3.61
C ASP A 124 16.46 -20.00 -3.62
N SER A 125 16.92 -20.70 -2.59
CA SER A 125 18.32 -21.09 -2.43
C SER A 125 18.49 -22.59 -2.22
N GLU A 126 19.71 -23.11 -2.36
CA GLU A 126 20.01 -24.52 -2.04
C GLU A 126 19.68 -24.89 -0.57
N ALA A 127 19.63 -23.90 0.33
CA ALA A 127 19.26 -24.07 1.73
C ALA A 127 17.73 -24.08 1.96
N GLY A 128 16.95 -23.80 0.91
CA GLY A 128 15.49 -23.67 0.93
C GLY A 128 15.02 -22.24 0.62
N ARG A 129 13.69 -22.10 0.61
CA ARG A 129 12.99 -20.83 0.42
C ARG A 129 13.07 -19.98 1.68
N THR A 130 13.35 -18.69 1.54
CA THR A 130 13.23 -17.73 2.64
C THR A 130 12.66 -16.43 2.09
N GLY A 131 11.56 -15.96 2.68
CA GLY A 131 10.89 -14.75 2.24
C GLY A 131 9.89 -14.23 3.26
N SER A 132 9.27 -13.11 2.92
CA SER A 132 8.22 -12.49 3.73
C SER A 132 7.07 -12.03 2.86
N ALA A 133 5.87 -12.04 3.44
CA ALA A 133 4.69 -11.45 2.82
C ALA A 133 3.96 -10.56 3.83
N ASP A 134 3.39 -9.48 3.33
CA ASP A 134 2.55 -8.54 4.08
C ASP A 134 1.11 -8.67 3.62
N ILE A 135 0.18 -8.34 4.52
CA ILE A 135 -1.25 -8.37 4.24
C ILE A 135 -1.80 -6.95 4.31
N GLY A 136 -2.50 -6.57 3.26
CA GLY A 136 -3.29 -5.35 3.19
C GLY A 136 -4.77 -5.67 3.16
N VAL A 137 -5.58 -4.94 3.95
CA VAL A 137 -7.05 -5.03 3.92
C VAL A 137 -7.67 -3.64 3.86
N VAL A 138 -8.74 -3.47 3.09
CA VAL A 138 -9.58 -2.26 3.08
C VAL A 138 -10.95 -2.61 3.64
N MET A 139 -11.43 -1.81 4.59
CA MET A 139 -12.71 -1.98 5.27
C MET A 139 -13.53 -0.68 5.28
N SER A 140 -14.81 -0.78 5.63
CA SER A 140 -15.67 0.40 5.87
C SER A 140 -15.12 1.25 7.03
N ALA A 141 -15.22 2.58 6.91
CA ALA A 141 -14.94 3.53 7.99
C ALA A 141 -15.74 3.24 9.27
N GLU A 142 -16.96 2.74 9.16
CA GLU A 142 -17.80 2.41 10.33
C GLU A 142 -17.46 1.06 10.98
N SER A 143 -16.37 0.41 10.56
CA SER A 143 -15.95 -0.87 11.14
C SER A 143 -15.65 -0.71 12.64
N SER A 144 -16.25 -1.56 13.46
CA SER A 144 -16.02 -1.61 14.89
C SER A 144 -14.64 -2.17 15.22
N GLU A 145 -14.12 -1.82 16.40
CA GLU A 145 -12.89 -2.40 16.97
C GLU A 145 -12.88 -3.94 16.90
N GLU A 146 -14.01 -4.58 17.25
CA GLU A 146 -14.18 -6.04 17.20
C GLU A 146 -14.06 -6.60 15.77
N ASN A 147 -14.63 -5.91 14.77
CA ASN A 147 -14.55 -6.34 13.38
C ASN A 147 -13.12 -6.23 12.84
N ILE A 148 -12.43 -5.13 13.16
CA ILE A 148 -11.02 -4.91 12.77
C ILE A 148 -10.12 -5.98 13.41
N ARG A 149 -10.32 -6.30 14.70
CA ARG A 149 -9.62 -7.40 15.38
C ARG A 149 -9.92 -8.76 14.75
N SER A 150 -11.17 -9.00 14.34
CA SER A 150 -11.58 -10.26 13.71
C SER A 150 -10.91 -10.46 12.36
N VAL A 151 -10.83 -9.41 11.53
CA VAL A 151 -10.09 -9.44 10.26
C VAL A 151 -8.62 -9.74 10.48
N ARG A 152 -7.98 -9.08 11.45
CA ARG A 152 -6.59 -9.36 11.81
C ARG A 152 -6.39 -10.82 12.20
N GLN A 153 -7.24 -11.37 13.07
CA GLN A 153 -7.14 -12.76 13.50
C GLN A 153 -7.36 -13.73 12.33
N ALA A 154 -8.30 -13.43 11.44
CA ALA A 154 -8.54 -14.23 10.24
C ALA A 154 -7.33 -14.20 9.30
N ALA A 155 -6.65 -13.06 9.13
CA ALA A 155 -5.45 -12.94 8.31
C ALA A 155 -4.33 -13.86 8.80
N VAL A 156 -4.06 -13.86 10.11
CA VAL A 156 -3.06 -14.75 10.73
C VAL A 156 -3.48 -16.22 10.56
N THR A 157 -4.72 -16.55 10.90
CA THR A 157 -5.23 -17.93 10.86
C THR A 157 -5.23 -18.49 9.44
N ALA A 158 -5.66 -17.70 8.45
CA ALA A 158 -5.66 -18.09 7.05
C ALA A 158 -4.22 -18.33 6.54
N SER A 159 -3.28 -17.48 6.93
CA SER A 159 -1.86 -17.61 6.57
C SER A 159 -1.24 -18.89 7.14
N GLU A 160 -1.57 -19.23 8.39
CA GLU A 160 -1.17 -20.49 9.01
C GLU A 160 -1.78 -21.70 8.29
N GLN A 161 -3.06 -21.64 7.91
CA GLN A 161 -3.75 -22.70 7.19
C GLN A 161 -3.22 -22.91 5.77
N GLN A 162 -2.78 -21.84 5.09
CA GLN A 162 -2.08 -21.94 3.81
C GLN A 162 -0.64 -22.44 3.94
N GLY A 163 -0.15 -22.63 5.18
CA GLY A 163 1.17 -23.19 5.44
C GLY A 163 2.32 -22.31 4.97
N LEU A 164 2.18 -20.97 5.00
CA LEU A 164 3.23 -20.05 4.53
C LEU A 164 4.58 -20.30 5.20
N ALA A 165 4.59 -20.51 6.52
CA ALA A 165 5.81 -20.84 7.26
C ALA A 165 6.47 -22.15 6.79
N ALA A 166 5.68 -23.17 6.42
CA ALA A 166 6.19 -24.42 5.88
C ALA A 166 6.77 -24.26 4.46
N GLN A 167 6.36 -23.20 3.75
CA GLN A 167 6.92 -22.78 2.47
C GLN A 167 8.13 -21.84 2.64
N GLY A 168 8.60 -21.57 3.86
CA GLY A 168 9.70 -20.63 4.09
C GLY A 168 9.31 -19.16 3.96
N ILE A 169 8.01 -18.84 3.99
CA ILE A 169 7.48 -17.47 3.93
C ILE A 169 6.97 -17.08 5.32
N SER A 170 7.59 -16.06 5.93
CA SER A 170 7.08 -15.46 7.17
C SER A 170 6.04 -14.38 6.88
N LEU A 171 4.99 -14.31 7.68
CA LEU A 171 4.04 -13.21 7.62
C LEU A 171 4.62 -11.99 8.36
N GLY A 172 4.88 -10.89 7.64
CA GLY A 172 5.47 -9.67 8.17
C GLY A 172 4.42 -8.81 8.87
N GLU A 173 3.94 -7.78 8.17
CA GLU A 173 2.99 -6.81 8.67
C GLU A 173 1.57 -7.06 8.16
N ILE A 174 0.60 -6.60 8.97
CA ILE A 174 -0.80 -6.54 8.59
C ILE A 174 -1.20 -5.06 8.66
N THR A 175 -1.63 -4.52 7.53
CA THR A 175 -2.18 -3.18 7.40
C THR A 175 -3.67 -3.27 7.12
N ILE A 176 -4.47 -2.58 7.94
CA ILE A 176 -5.91 -2.45 7.74
C ILE A 176 -6.23 -0.97 7.51
N TYR A 177 -6.63 -0.65 6.29
CA TYR A 177 -7.16 0.66 5.89
C TYR A 177 -8.68 0.68 6.08
N LEU A 178 -9.17 1.79 6.60
CA LEU A 178 -10.57 2.16 6.59
C LEU A 178 -10.85 3.06 5.39
N SER A 179 -12.09 3.08 4.92
CA SER A 179 -12.48 3.84 3.73
C SER A 179 -12.36 5.37 3.90
N ASP A 180 -12.24 5.87 5.12
CA ASP A 180 -11.95 7.29 5.42
C ASP A 180 -10.44 7.61 5.38
N GLY A 181 -9.59 6.63 5.02
CA GLY A 181 -8.13 6.79 4.96
C GLY A 181 -7.44 6.60 6.30
N SER A 182 -8.19 6.35 7.38
CA SER A 182 -7.62 5.91 8.63
C SER A 182 -7.04 4.51 8.49
N HIS A 183 -5.96 4.20 9.19
CA HIS A 183 -5.38 2.87 9.12
C HIS A 183 -4.66 2.47 10.39
N VAL A 184 -4.50 1.16 10.53
CA VAL A 184 -3.65 0.54 11.55
C VAL A 184 -2.70 -0.45 10.87
N THR A 185 -1.42 -0.32 11.19
CA THR A 185 -0.35 -1.18 10.70
C THR A 185 0.41 -1.78 11.87
N GLY A 186 0.78 -3.05 11.77
CA GLY A 186 1.75 -3.62 12.68
C GLY A 186 2.02 -5.11 12.44
N PRO A 187 2.95 -5.71 13.21
CA PRO A 187 3.42 -7.05 12.96
C PRO A 187 2.32 -8.11 13.16
N SER A 188 2.37 -9.14 12.33
CA SER A 188 1.40 -10.25 12.39
C SER A 188 1.53 -11.10 13.66
N GLN A 189 2.73 -11.16 14.23
CA GLN A 189 3.05 -11.82 15.50
C GLN A 189 3.36 -10.79 16.58
N GLY A 190 2.95 -11.05 17.83
CA GLY A 190 3.35 -10.21 18.96
C GLY A 190 4.84 -10.40 19.28
N LEU A 191 5.49 -9.36 19.83
CA LEU A 191 6.89 -9.44 20.28
C LEU A 191 7.09 -10.34 21.53
N VAL A 192 6.02 -10.92 22.07
CA VAL A 192 6.04 -11.69 23.33
C VAL A 192 5.38 -13.06 23.14
N SER A 193 6.01 -14.09 23.70
CA SER A 193 5.68 -15.51 23.51
C SER A 193 4.33 -15.96 24.09
N ASP A 194 3.62 -15.11 24.84
CA ASP A 194 2.36 -15.50 25.51
C ASP A 194 1.09 -15.20 24.70
N GLN A 195 1.22 -14.60 23.51
CA GLN A 195 0.13 -14.36 22.53
C GLN A 195 -1.08 -13.57 23.06
N SER A 196 -1.02 -12.98 24.26
CA SER A 196 -2.20 -12.44 24.92
C SER A 196 -2.67 -11.08 24.35
N ILE A 197 -1.74 -10.28 23.80
CA ILE A 197 -2.03 -9.05 23.05
C ILE A 197 -1.02 -8.94 21.92
N THR A 198 -1.50 -8.98 20.68
CA THR A 198 -0.64 -8.62 19.54
C THR A 198 -0.48 -7.11 19.52
N LEU A 199 0.71 -6.61 19.19
CA LEU A 199 0.99 -5.17 19.13
C LEU A 199 -0.01 -4.42 18.23
N THR A 200 -0.40 -5.02 17.12
CA THR A 200 -1.48 -4.48 16.27
C THR A 200 -2.82 -4.41 17.00
N GLY A 201 -3.13 -5.35 17.91
CA GLY A 201 -4.34 -5.33 18.73
C GLY A 201 -4.41 -4.12 19.66
N ALA A 202 -3.26 -3.68 20.20
CA ALA A 202 -3.13 -2.41 20.90
C ALA A 202 -3.28 -1.21 19.94
N GLY A 203 -2.72 -1.31 18.74
CA GLY A 203 -2.90 -0.30 17.69
C GLY A 203 -4.36 -0.12 17.26
N ILE A 204 -5.12 -1.21 17.14
CA ILE A 204 -6.55 -1.18 16.81
C ILE A 204 -7.33 -0.48 17.91
N GLN A 205 -7.04 -0.76 19.17
CA GLN A 205 -7.65 -0.07 20.31
C GLN A 205 -7.30 1.42 20.32
N ALA A 206 -6.06 1.78 20.01
CA ALA A 206 -5.62 3.17 19.93
C ALA A 206 -6.35 3.91 18.81
N LEU A 207 -6.49 3.29 17.65
CA LEU A 207 -7.24 3.83 16.51
C LEU A 207 -8.70 4.09 16.89
N ASP A 208 -9.35 3.14 17.57
CA ASP A 208 -10.74 3.28 18.02
C ASP A 208 -10.90 4.44 19.03
N GLN A 209 -10.01 4.55 20.02
CA GLN A 209 -10.00 5.66 20.98
C GLN A 209 -9.78 7.03 20.30
N LEU A 210 -8.88 7.10 19.30
CA LEU A 210 -8.65 8.33 18.53
C LEU A 210 -9.90 8.75 17.76
N ARG A 211 -10.58 7.78 17.14
CA ARG A 211 -11.85 8.01 16.42
C ARG A 211 -12.95 8.49 17.36
N GLU A 212 -13.08 7.88 18.54
CA GLU A 212 -14.05 8.30 19.57
C GLU A 212 -13.76 9.71 20.10
N ALA A 213 -12.48 10.11 20.18
CA ALA A 213 -12.09 11.47 20.56
C ALA A 213 -12.54 12.51 19.51
N GLY A 214 -12.70 12.11 18.24
CA GLY A 214 -13.27 12.94 17.19
C GLY A 214 -12.41 14.15 16.80
N VAL A 215 -11.10 14.09 17.06
CA VAL A 215 -10.15 15.15 16.69
C VAL A 215 -9.35 14.68 15.48
N GLY A 216 -9.63 15.25 14.32
CA GLY A 216 -9.06 14.81 13.04
C GLY A 216 -10.11 14.41 12.02
N GLU A 217 -9.72 14.40 10.76
CA GLU A 217 -10.52 13.81 9.66
C GLU A 217 -10.22 12.31 9.52
N ARG A 218 -8.97 11.91 9.78
CA ARG A 218 -8.50 10.52 9.72
C ARG A 218 -7.30 10.29 10.63
N TRP A 219 -7.01 9.02 10.93
CA TRP A 219 -5.97 8.63 11.89
C TRP A 219 -5.10 7.48 11.37
N ALA A 220 -3.80 7.53 11.62
CA ALA A 220 -2.89 6.41 11.39
C ALA A 220 -2.27 5.92 12.68
N VAL A 221 -2.29 4.61 12.89
CA VAL A 221 -1.63 3.95 14.02
C VAL A 221 -0.64 2.92 13.50
N GLU A 222 0.64 3.18 13.67
CA GLU A 222 1.71 2.25 13.31
C GLU A 222 2.31 1.67 14.60
N VAL A 223 2.39 0.34 14.66
CA VAL A 223 2.96 -0.37 15.82
C VAL A 223 4.06 -1.31 15.34
N GLY A 224 5.27 -1.15 15.87
CA GLY A 224 6.44 -1.99 15.58
C GLY A 224 7.55 -1.72 16.59
N ASP A 225 8.71 -1.30 16.09
CA ASP A 225 9.83 -0.78 16.91
C ASP A 225 9.52 0.58 17.56
N HIS A 226 8.43 1.23 17.15
CA HIS A 226 7.86 2.42 17.76
C HIS A 226 6.34 2.30 17.77
N LEU A 227 5.69 3.05 18.66
CA LEU A 227 4.26 3.34 18.52
C LEU A 227 4.12 4.74 17.95
N ARG A 228 3.60 4.86 16.73
CA ARG A 228 3.33 6.16 16.10
C ARG A 228 1.83 6.36 15.96
N LEU A 229 1.34 7.44 16.57
CA LEU A 229 -0.04 7.90 16.43
C LEU A 229 -0.03 9.19 15.60
N THR A 230 -0.78 9.17 14.50
CA THR A 230 -0.87 10.31 13.58
C THR A 230 -2.31 10.74 13.44
N THR A 231 -2.59 12.00 13.74
CA THR A 231 -3.87 12.64 13.44
C THR A 231 -3.72 13.51 12.20
N TYR A 232 -4.61 13.36 11.23
CA TYR A 232 -4.62 14.20 10.02
C TYR A 232 -5.71 15.27 10.12
N LEU A 233 -5.36 16.50 9.79
CA LEU A 233 -6.23 17.66 9.78
C LEU A 233 -6.23 18.30 8.39
N GLU A 234 -7.39 18.70 7.89
CA GLU A 234 -7.52 19.58 6.72
C GLU A 234 -7.80 21.00 7.20
N ALA A 235 -6.76 21.84 7.27
CA ALA A 235 -6.87 23.19 7.81
C ALA A 235 -5.81 24.11 7.20
N ASP A 236 -6.14 25.39 7.02
CA ASP A 236 -5.18 26.40 6.58
C ASP A 236 -4.18 26.71 7.72
N PRO A 237 -2.89 26.34 7.58
CA PRO A 237 -1.94 26.48 8.67
C PRO A 237 -1.61 27.93 9.02
N SER A 238 -1.97 28.91 8.17
CA SER A 238 -1.78 30.34 8.48
C SER A 238 -2.82 30.90 9.47
N GLN A 239 -3.87 30.15 9.79
CA GLN A 239 -4.93 30.59 10.69
C GLN A 239 -4.61 30.26 12.15
N ASP A 240 -4.86 31.20 13.07
CA ASP A 240 -4.71 30.99 14.52
C ASP A 240 -5.54 29.80 15.05
N ALA A 241 -6.70 29.53 14.42
CA ALA A 241 -7.55 28.40 14.77
C ALA A 241 -6.85 27.04 14.56
N THR A 242 -5.98 26.93 13.56
CA THR A 242 -5.25 25.70 13.24
C THR A 242 -4.26 25.35 14.36
N VAL A 243 -3.65 26.35 14.99
CA VAL A 243 -2.77 26.14 16.16
C VAL A 243 -3.54 25.46 17.30
N GLN A 244 -4.78 25.89 17.55
CA GLN A 244 -5.64 25.29 18.57
C GLN A 244 -6.06 23.86 18.20
N GLN A 245 -6.41 23.62 16.93
CA GLN A 245 -6.74 22.28 16.44
C GLN A 245 -5.56 21.30 16.56
N VAL A 246 -4.35 21.73 16.20
CA VAL A 246 -3.13 20.93 16.37
C VAL A 246 -2.90 20.62 17.85
N GLN A 247 -3.07 21.61 18.74
CA GLN A 247 -2.92 21.39 20.18
C GLN A 247 -3.92 20.35 20.70
N SER A 248 -5.20 20.51 20.37
CA SER A 248 -6.23 19.56 20.76
C SER A 248 -5.98 18.17 20.19
N ALA A 249 -5.49 18.06 18.95
CA ALA A 249 -5.15 16.79 18.32
C ALA A 249 -3.99 16.07 19.03
N LEU A 250 -2.94 16.81 19.41
CA LEU A 250 -1.84 16.27 20.21
C LEU A 250 -2.31 15.83 21.59
N GLU A 251 -3.09 16.66 22.30
CA GLU A 251 -3.65 16.33 23.62
C GLU A 251 -4.55 15.08 23.56
N SER A 252 -5.41 14.98 22.55
CA SER A 252 -6.25 13.80 22.31
C SER A 252 -5.40 12.56 22.06
N SER A 253 -4.38 12.64 21.21
CA SER A 253 -3.46 11.53 20.96
C SER A 253 -2.79 11.09 22.26
N GLN A 254 -2.20 12.01 23.02
CA GLN A 254 -1.54 11.75 24.30
C GLN A 254 -2.45 11.10 25.36
N SER A 255 -3.77 11.39 25.31
CA SER A 255 -4.75 10.79 26.22
C SER A 255 -5.03 9.30 25.93
N VAL A 256 -4.73 8.83 24.72
CA VAL A 256 -4.91 7.44 24.30
C VAL A 256 -4.01 6.53 25.13
N GLN A 257 -4.62 5.55 25.79
CA GLN A 257 -3.90 4.55 26.55
C GLN A 257 -3.61 3.35 25.67
N THR A 258 -2.33 3.15 25.36
CA THR A 258 -1.83 1.92 24.75
C THR A 258 -1.19 1.04 25.81
N PRO A 259 -1.44 -0.30 25.82
CA PRO A 259 -0.75 -1.23 26.71
C PRO A 259 0.76 -1.01 26.74
N ALA A 260 1.34 -1.10 27.95
CA ALA A 260 2.69 -0.64 28.32
C ALA A 260 3.88 -1.39 27.67
N MET A 261 3.64 -2.17 26.61
CA MET A 261 4.65 -2.97 25.93
C MET A 261 5.24 -2.29 24.70
N THR A 262 4.94 -1.01 24.47
CA THR A 262 5.38 -0.32 23.25
C THR A 262 6.74 0.38 23.46
N PRO A 263 7.69 0.18 22.53
CA PRO A 263 8.89 1.00 22.42
C PRO A 263 8.54 2.46 22.10
N THR A 264 9.54 3.36 22.01
CA THR A 264 9.39 4.83 21.95
C THR A 264 8.10 5.29 21.26
N ARG A 265 7.25 6.01 22.01
CA ARG A 265 6.00 6.57 21.53
C ARG A 265 6.25 7.90 20.82
N VAL A 266 5.61 8.09 19.68
CA VAL A 266 5.65 9.31 18.87
C VAL A 266 4.23 9.71 18.52
N ASP A 267 3.79 10.85 19.03
CA ASP A 267 2.52 11.48 18.67
C ASP A 267 2.78 12.60 17.67
N GLN A 268 2.06 12.60 16.54
CA GLN A 268 2.21 13.61 15.51
C GLN A 268 0.86 14.04 14.94
N VAL A 269 0.82 15.29 14.46
CA VAL A 269 -0.32 15.86 13.75
C VAL A 269 0.14 16.30 12.38
N VAL A 270 -0.54 15.85 11.35
CA VAL A 270 -0.28 16.22 9.96
C VAL A 270 -1.39 17.16 9.51
N VAL A 271 -1.04 18.41 9.21
CA VAL A 271 -1.96 19.41 8.66
C VAL A 271 -1.76 19.46 7.15
N GLN A 272 -2.83 19.24 6.40
CA GLN A 272 -2.82 19.29 4.94
C GLN A 272 -3.65 20.49 4.45
N HIS A 273 -3.07 21.28 3.56
CA HIS A 273 -3.73 22.41 2.94
C HIS A 273 -3.24 22.62 1.51
N ASN A 274 -4.11 22.35 0.53
CA ASN A 274 -3.76 22.38 -0.90
C ASN A 274 -2.51 21.50 -1.16
N ASN A 275 -1.41 22.11 -1.61
CA ASN A 275 -0.17 21.44 -1.94
C ASN A 275 0.81 21.36 -0.74
N LEU A 276 0.43 21.88 0.42
CA LEU A 276 1.30 21.93 1.60
C LEU A 276 0.89 20.88 2.63
N THR A 277 1.86 20.11 3.11
CA THR A 277 1.72 19.19 4.24
C THR A 277 2.71 19.57 5.34
N LEU A 278 2.21 19.83 6.54
CA LEU A 278 3.02 20.18 7.71
C LEU A 278 2.87 19.11 8.79
N THR A 279 3.97 18.56 9.27
CA THR A 279 3.97 17.60 10.38
C THR A 279 4.45 18.25 11.67
N TYR A 280 3.64 18.17 12.71
CA TYR A 280 3.87 18.69 14.04
C TYR A 280 4.06 17.55 15.04
N THR A 281 5.00 17.70 15.95
CA THR A 281 5.15 16.85 17.15
C THR A 281 5.08 17.74 18.40
N GLU A 282 4.89 17.12 19.58
CA GLU A 282 4.72 17.84 20.86
C GLU A 282 5.81 18.90 21.12
N ASP A 283 7.08 18.53 20.95
CA ASP A 283 8.20 19.42 21.22
C ASP A 283 8.32 20.55 20.17
N GLN A 284 7.70 20.39 19.00
CA GLN A 284 7.95 21.20 17.81
C GLN A 284 6.80 22.12 17.41
N GLN A 285 5.63 22.00 18.07
CA GLN A 285 4.47 22.86 17.81
C GLN A 285 4.81 24.35 17.96
N ARG A 286 5.78 24.71 18.80
CA ARG A 286 6.20 26.09 19.04
C ARG A 286 7.17 26.66 17.98
N SER A 287 7.76 25.81 17.15
CA SER A 287 8.89 26.16 16.27
C SER A 287 8.46 26.52 14.85
N LEU A 288 7.29 26.06 14.38
CA LEU A 288 6.68 26.50 13.11
C LEU A 288 5.89 27.81 13.32
N SER A 289 6.61 28.92 13.45
CA SER A 289 5.98 30.25 13.57
C SER A 289 5.14 30.61 12.33
N GLY A 290 4.10 31.44 12.47
CA GLY A 290 3.24 31.84 11.36
C GLY A 290 3.99 32.37 10.12
N VAL A 291 5.12 33.07 10.32
CA VAL A 291 5.97 33.55 9.21
C VAL A 291 6.65 32.41 8.44
N LEU A 292 7.10 31.34 9.13
CA LEU A 292 7.64 30.16 8.47
C LEU A 292 6.56 29.41 7.69
N VAL A 293 5.34 29.38 8.23
CA VAL A 293 4.19 28.78 7.55
C VAL A 293 3.83 29.56 6.29
N GLU A 294 3.87 30.90 6.34
CA GLU A 294 3.67 31.76 5.17
C GLU A 294 4.70 31.47 4.07
N ASP A 295 6.00 31.44 4.42
CA ASP A 295 7.07 31.11 3.44
C ASP A 295 6.90 29.70 2.84
N LEU A 296 6.53 28.71 3.66
CA LEU A 296 6.25 27.34 3.20
C LEU A 296 5.00 27.27 2.31
N GLN A 297 3.99 28.10 2.59
CA GLN A 297 2.78 28.21 1.78
C GLN A 297 3.07 28.88 0.44
N GLU A 298 3.88 29.94 0.41
CA GLU A 298 4.37 30.54 -0.82
C GLU A 298 5.18 29.53 -1.64
N LEU A 299 6.05 28.74 -1.00
CA LEU A 299 6.83 27.69 -1.64
C LEU A 299 5.93 26.62 -2.28
N SER A 300 4.85 26.22 -1.59
CA SER A 300 3.88 25.24 -2.10
C SER A 300 3.09 25.72 -3.33
N GLN A 301 3.09 27.03 -3.56
CA GLN A 301 2.40 27.69 -4.68
C GLN A 301 3.37 28.08 -5.81
N ALA A 302 4.67 27.86 -5.65
CA ALA A 302 5.67 28.23 -6.64
C ALA A 302 5.52 27.44 -7.95
N ASP A 303 5.91 28.08 -9.05
CA ASP A 303 5.83 27.47 -10.39
C ASP A 303 6.69 26.21 -10.47
N GLY A 304 6.07 25.12 -10.93
CA GLY A 304 6.72 23.82 -11.05
C GLY A 304 6.67 22.95 -9.78
N VAL A 305 6.07 23.42 -8.69
CA VAL A 305 5.82 22.63 -7.47
C VAL A 305 4.49 21.88 -7.56
N GLN A 306 4.53 20.59 -7.20
CA GLN A 306 3.34 19.73 -7.05
C GLN A 306 2.93 19.67 -5.58
N THR A 307 3.85 19.29 -4.69
CA THR A 307 3.63 19.26 -3.24
C THR A 307 4.86 19.77 -2.51
N VAL A 308 4.64 20.27 -1.29
CA VAL A 308 5.67 20.59 -0.30
C VAL A 308 5.28 19.92 1.00
N SER A 309 6.20 19.14 1.55
CA SER A 309 6.08 18.53 2.86
C SER A 309 7.14 19.11 3.78
N ALA A 310 6.77 19.56 4.97
CA ALA A 310 7.73 20.10 5.92
C ALA A 310 7.50 19.57 7.33
N LYS A 311 8.61 19.32 8.03
CA LYS A 311 8.63 18.92 9.44
C LYS A 311 9.90 19.43 10.09
N ILE A 312 9.84 19.62 11.40
CA ILE A 312 11.06 19.87 12.17
C ILE A 312 11.58 18.54 12.67
N VAL A 313 12.89 18.34 12.65
CA VAL A 313 13.55 17.19 13.26
C VAL A 313 14.74 17.65 14.07
N THR A 314 15.14 16.84 15.04
CA THR A 314 16.39 17.04 15.76
C THR A 314 17.46 16.19 15.11
N ASP A 315 18.54 16.83 14.65
CA ASP A 315 19.66 16.11 14.04
C ASP A 315 20.50 15.36 15.11
N PRO A 316 21.44 14.49 14.72
CA PRO A 316 22.29 13.76 15.68
C PRO A 316 23.19 14.63 16.56
N ARG A 317 23.28 15.94 16.30
CA ARG A 317 24.02 16.93 17.08
C ARG A 317 23.10 17.77 17.97
N GLU A 318 21.84 17.37 18.12
CA GLU A 318 20.80 18.06 18.89
C GLU A 318 20.41 19.42 18.31
N ALA A 319 20.70 19.69 17.04
CA ALA A 319 20.24 20.90 16.37
C ALA A 319 18.87 20.69 15.72
N GLU A 320 17.98 21.66 15.86
CA GLU A 320 16.69 21.65 15.16
C GLU A 320 16.88 21.98 13.68
N VAL A 321 16.29 21.16 12.83
CA VAL A 321 16.36 21.24 11.37
C VAL A 321 14.94 21.24 10.81
N LEU A 322 14.62 22.24 9.99
CA LEU A 322 13.43 22.23 9.15
C LEU A 322 13.73 21.39 7.91
N GLN A 323 13.21 20.17 7.87
CA GLN A 323 13.23 19.33 6.68
C GLN A 323 12.10 19.75 5.75
N VAL A 324 12.43 20.08 4.52
CA VAL A 324 11.49 20.46 3.47
C VAL A 324 11.70 19.53 2.28
N GLU A 325 10.66 18.79 1.93
CA GLU A 325 10.63 17.96 0.74
C GLU A 325 9.72 18.61 -0.30
N ILE A 326 10.21 18.73 -1.53
CA ILE A 326 9.48 19.33 -2.64
C ILE A 326 9.33 18.28 -3.73
N GLU A 327 8.09 17.96 -4.08
CA GLU A 327 7.79 17.18 -5.27
C GLU A 327 7.54 18.13 -6.44
N PRO A 328 8.33 18.05 -7.53
CA PRO A 328 8.08 18.87 -8.70
C PRO A 328 6.94 18.29 -9.55
N ARG A 329 6.18 19.15 -10.24
CA ARG A 329 5.13 18.74 -11.19
C ARG A 329 5.65 17.87 -12.32
N THR A 330 6.91 18.09 -12.71
CA THR A 330 7.62 17.23 -13.67
C THR A 330 8.77 16.55 -12.93
N PRO A 331 8.76 15.21 -12.81
CA PRO A 331 9.80 14.48 -12.10
C PRO A 331 11.21 14.83 -12.59
N GLY A 332 12.13 15.10 -11.65
CA GLY A 332 13.52 15.46 -11.95
C GLY A 332 13.71 16.87 -12.54
N SER A 333 12.70 17.75 -12.46
CA SER A 333 12.84 19.17 -12.80
C SER A 333 12.98 20.02 -11.54
N GLU A 334 13.74 21.12 -11.64
CA GLU A 334 13.90 22.05 -10.52
C GLU A 334 12.79 23.10 -10.54
N PRO A 335 12.03 23.26 -9.44
CA PRO A 335 11.02 24.31 -9.33
C PRO A 335 11.62 25.71 -9.33
N ASN A 336 10.90 26.67 -9.89
CA ASN A 336 11.30 28.08 -9.89
C ASN A 336 10.93 28.74 -8.55
N ALA A 337 11.75 28.51 -7.54
CA ALA A 337 11.46 28.94 -6.15
C ALA A 337 12.66 29.59 -5.43
N ASP A 338 13.73 29.98 -6.14
CA ASP A 338 15.00 30.38 -5.51
C ASP A 338 14.88 31.55 -4.53
N GLN A 339 14.07 32.56 -4.85
CA GLN A 339 13.85 33.69 -3.94
C GLN A 339 13.11 33.25 -2.67
N ILE A 340 12.06 32.43 -2.83
CA ILE A 340 11.25 31.92 -1.70
C ILE A 340 12.11 31.02 -0.80
N ARG A 341 12.98 30.19 -1.39
CA ARG A 341 13.95 29.37 -0.66
C ARG A 341 14.91 30.21 0.19
N GLN A 342 15.46 31.28 -0.40
CA GLN A 342 16.37 32.18 0.33
C GLN A 342 15.66 32.89 1.48
N ASP A 343 14.40 33.27 1.30
CA ASP A 343 13.60 33.88 2.35
C ASP A 343 13.27 32.88 3.46
N LEU A 344 12.88 31.64 3.12
CA LEU A 344 12.67 30.56 4.08
C LEU A 344 13.94 30.25 4.88
N GLU A 345 15.10 30.12 4.22
CA GLU A 345 16.40 29.90 4.87
C GLU A 345 16.75 31.04 5.83
N ARG A 346 16.50 32.29 5.42
CA ARG A 346 16.75 33.47 6.25
C ARG A 346 15.84 33.48 7.47
N VAL A 347 14.53 33.25 7.30
CA VAL A 347 13.55 33.28 8.40
C VAL A 347 13.78 32.11 9.35
N ALA A 348 14.06 30.91 8.84
CA ALA A 348 14.43 29.74 9.64
C ALA A 348 15.71 30.00 10.44
N GLY A 349 16.74 30.58 9.79
CA GLY A 349 18.00 30.93 10.45
C GLY A 349 17.84 31.94 11.58
N LEU A 350 16.93 32.90 11.46
CA LEU A 350 16.58 33.84 12.55
C LEU A 350 15.94 33.15 13.77
N ARG A 351 15.39 31.94 13.58
CA ARG A 351 14.84 31.10 14.64
C ARG A 351 15.83 30.05 15.16
N GLY A 352 17.05 30.02 14.63
CA GLY A 352 18.04 29.00 14.96
C GLY A 352 17.80 27.66 14.27
N LEU A 353 16.89 27.60 13.29
CA LEU A 353 16.63 26.42 12.49
C LEU A 353 17.55 26.39 11.27
N ARG A 354 18.09 25.21 10.96
CA ARG A 354 18.73 24.95 9.66
C ARG A 354 17.69 24.38 8.70
N VAL A 355 17.68 24.83 7.46
CA VAL A 355 16.81 24.23 6.42
C VAL A 355 17.57 23.11 5.72
N GLU A 356 16.96 21.94 5.62
CA GLU A 356 17.39 20.85 4.76
C GLU A 356 16.33 20.62 3.70
N GLU A 357 16.59 21.11 2.48
CA GLU A 357 15.70 20.94 1.34
C GLU A 357 16.09 19.69 0.52
N THR A 358 15.09 18.88 0.19
CA THR A 358 15.19 17.79 -0.79
C THR A 358 14.17 18.01 -1.90
N VAL A 359 14.62 17.99 -3.17
CA VAL A 359 13.73 17.99 -4.33
C VAL A 359 13.68 16.58 -4.90
N VAL A 360 12.49 15.98 -4.93
CA VAL A 360 12.32 14.59 -5.37
C VAL A 360 12.76 14.41 -6.82
N GLY A 361 13.60 13.42 -7.06
CA GLY A 361 14.17 13.13 -8.38
C GLY A 361 15.42 13.95 -8.75
N LEU A 362 15.90 14.83 -7.87
CA LEU A 362 17.16 15.54 -8.03
C LEU A 362 18.19 15.09 -6.98
N PRO A 363 19.50 15.14 -7.30
CA PRO A 363 20.53 14.89 -6.29
C PRO A 363 20.48 15.96 -5.20
N PRO A 364 20.80 15.61 -3.93
CA PRO A 364 20.83 16.57 -2.84
C PRO A 364 21.80 17.71 -3.16
N LYS A 365 21.35 18.96 -3.02
CA LYS A 365 22.23 20.12 -3.17
C LYS A 365 23.33 20.04 -2.11
N ARG A 366 24.59 20.03 -2.55
CA ARG A 366 25.73 20.11 -1.63
C ARG A 366 25.67 21.47 -0.92
N ALA A 367 25.64 21.46 0.41
CA ALA A 367 25.85 22.66 1.21
C ALA A 367 27.16 23.33 0.77
N ALA A 368 27.07 24.57 0.31
CA ALA A 368 28.20 25.38 -0.14
C ALA A 368 28.95 26.00 1.06
#